data_AF-A0A7V6IMR2-F1
#
_entry.id   AF-A0A7V6IMR2-F1
#
_cell.length_a   1.000
_cell.length_b   1.000
_cell.length_c   1.000
_cell.angle_alpha   90.00
_cell.angle_beta   90.00
_cell.angle_gamma   90.00
#
_symmetry.space_group_name_H-M   'P 1'
#
loop_
_entity.id
_entity.type
_entity.pdbx_description
1 polymer ?
#
loop_
_entity_poly.entity_id
_entity_poly.type
_entity_poly.pdbx_seq_one_letter_code
_entity_poly.pdbx_strand_id
1 'polypeptide(L)'
;MNNYIALIADIKKSRQSRNGTFTQEKFLEIIDKINKKYENSISSNFTINSGDSFQGLLHNGNEIMEILIDLELELHPLKIRFGMGIGSIYTAIYKENSNLIDGEAYHIARNNLEQIKESEKKKERVITNYKIGKMNNDLSLINSLFSLISIIKERWSENQVQVIKAYIENNYQQQKTAEQLGKAQSTISRSLESSQFYSLKNSFKVLNEYIEKERK
;
A
#
# COMPACT_ATOMS: atom_id res chain seq x y z
N MET A 1 -2.12 19.83 -17.82
CA MET A 1 -2.94 18.60 -17.60
C MET A 1 -2.71 18.17 -16.16
N ASN A 2 -3.76 17.80 -15.43
CA ASN A 2 -3.61 17.31 -14.06
C ASN A 2 -3.10 15.86 -14.10
N ASN A 3 -2.00 15.60 -13.41
CA ASN A 3 -1.53 14.24 -13.19
C ASN A 3 -2.24 13.60 -12.00
N TYR A 4 -2.47 12.31 -12.11
CA TYR A 4 -3.03 11.44 -11.09
C TYR A 4 -1.99 10.38 -10.69
N ILE A 5 -2.28 9.67 -9.62
CA ILE A 5 -1.50 8.50 -9.19
C ILE A 5 -2.40 7.28 -9.29
N ALA A 6 -2.15 6.43 -10.27
CA ALA A 6 -2.80 5.13 -10.37
C ALA A 6 -2.06 4.12 -9.49
N LEU A 7 -2.81 3.31 -8.76
CA LEU A 7 -2.30 2.22 -7.95
C LEU A 7 -2.96 0.94 -8.43
N ILE A 8 -2.15 -0.05 -8.81
CA ILE A 8 -2.59 -1.41 -9.13
C ILE A 8 -1.91 -2.35 -8.13
N ALA A 9 -2.71 -3.20 -7.50
CA ALA A 9 -2.27 -4.13 -6.49
C ALA A 9 -2.61 -5.57 -6.86
N ASP A 10 -1.74 -6.50 -6.44
CA ASP A 10 -1.85 -7.94 -6.67
C ASP A 10 -1.44 -8.72 -5.42
N ILE A 11 -2.30 -9.62 -4.96
CA ILE A 11 -2.03 -10.45 -3.78
C ILE A 11 -1.13 -11.64 -4.16
N LYS A 12 0.01 -11.77 -3.48
CA LYS A 12 0.97 -12.87 -3.73
C LYS A 12 0.35 -14.22 -3.36
N LYS A 13 0.40 -15.19 -4.29
CA LYS A 13 0.00 -16.60 -4.09
C LYS A 13 -1.46 -16.80 -3.62
N SER A 14 -2.37 -15.95 -4.08
CA SER A 14 -3.82 -15.98 -3.80
C SER A 14 -4.49 -17.36 -3.93
N ARG A 15 -4.00 -18.22 -4.85
CA ARG A 15 -4.57 -19.55 -5.16
C ARG A 15 -4.23 -20.66 -4.16
N GLN A 16 -3.19 -20.48 -3.34
CA GLN A 16 -2.75 -21.49 -2.35
C GLN A 16 -3.04 -21.09 -0.89
N SER A 17 -3.40 -19.83 -0.62
CA SER A 17 -3.54 -19.29 0.74
C SER A 17 -4.97 -19.04 1.21
N ARG A 18 -6.01 -19.35 0.41
CA ARG A 18 -7.40 -19.38 0.89
C ARG A 18 -7.69 -20.66 1.68
N ASN A 19 -6.86 -20.94 2.69
CA ASN A 19 -7.10 -21.99 3.69
C ASN A 19 -8.22 -21.56 4.67
N GLY A 20 -9.39 -21.21 4.13
CA GLY A 20 -10.64 -21.01 4.88
C GLY A 20 -10.83 -19.67 5.62
N THR A 21 -9.78 -18.89 5.91
CA THR A 21 -9.89 -17.69 6.77
C THR A 21 -10.07 -16.34 6.06
N PHE A 22 -9.78 -16.25 4.76
CA PHE A 22 -9.92 -15.00 3.99
C PHE A 22 -10.92 -15.18 2.85
N THR A 23 -12.14 -14.70 3.07
CA THR A 23 -13.26 -14.78 2.10
C THR A 23 -13.25 -13.59 1.14
N GLN A 24 -13.94 -13.74 0.02
CA GLN A 24 -14.15 -12.64 -0.92
C GLN A 24 -14.95 -11.48 -0.29
N GLU A 25 -15.90 -11.78 0.59
CA GLU A 25 -16.67 -10.80 1.36
C GLU A 25 -15.76 -9.95 2.25
N LYS A 26 -14.88 -10.59 3.05
CA LYS A 26 -13.91 -9.88 3.89
C LYS A 26 -12.97 -8.99 3.05
N PHE A 27 -12.61 -9.44 1.85
CA PHE A 27 -11.80 -8.63 0.96
C PHE A 27 -12.53 -7.37 0.50
N LEU A 28 -13.79 -7.51 0.10
CA LEU A 28 -14.65 -6.38 -0.28
C LEU A 28 -14.82 -5.40 0.88
N GLU A 29 -15.09 -5.90 2.09
CA GLU A 29 -15.21 -5.06 3.29
C GLU A 29 -13.95 -4.23 3.57
N ILE A 30 -12.77 -4.83 3.40
CA ILE A 30 -11.49 -4.13 3.58
C ILE A 30 -11.34 -3.03 2.52
N ILE A 31 -11.62 -3.34 1.25
CA ILE A 31 -11.54 -2.36 0.17
C ILE A 31 -12.52 -1.21 0.39
N ASP A 32 -13.76 -1.48 0.82
CA ASP A 32 -14.75 -0.46 1.16
C ASP A 32 -14.34 0.39 2.36
N LYS A 33 -13.74 -0.21 3.39
CA LYS A 33 -13.18 0.51 4.55
C LYS A 33 -12.09 1.49 4.09
N ILE A 34 -11.19 1.06 3.22
CA ILE A 34 -10.11 1.90 2.66
C ILE A 34 -10.70 3.03 1.81
N ASN A 35 -11.65 2.73 0.92
CA ASN A 35 -12.32 3.75 0.09
C ASN A 35 -12.98 4.84 0.93
N LYS A 36 -13.70 4.46 2.00
CA LYS A 36 -14.33 5.42 2.92
C LYS A 36 -13.30 6.22 3.71
N LYS A 37 -12.26 5.57 4.23
CA LYS A 37 -11.23 6.23 5.06
C LYS A 37 -10.47 7.30 4.27
N TYR A 38 -10.21 7.06 2.98
CA TYR A 38 -9.37 7.92 2.13
C TYR A 38 -10.16 8.60 1.01
N GLU A 39 -11.47 8.79 1.16
CA GLU A 39 -12.35 9.32 0.12
C GLU A 39 -11.86 10.67 -0.44
N ASN A 40 -11.26 11.49 0.42
CA ASN A 40 -10.73 12.82 0.13
C ASN A 40 -9.43 12.82 -0.67
N SER A 41 -8.78 11.66 -0.82
CA SER A 41 -7.56 11.50 -1.64
C SER A 41 -7.81 10.70 -2.92
N ILE A 42 -8.97 10.04 -3.00
CA ILE A 42 -9.34 9.12 -4.07
C ILE A 42 -10.17 9.84 -5.14
N SER A 43 -9.71 9.81 -6.39
CA SER A 43 -10.49 10.20 -7.57
C SER A 43 -11.42 9.09 -8.04
N SER A 44 -10.97 7.83 -7.95
CA SER A 44 -11.78 6.65 -8.25
C SER A 44 -11.45 5.52 -7.30
N ASN A 45 -12.49 4.98 -6.68
CA ASN A 45 -12.46 3.99 -5.63
C ASN A 45 -11.61 2.78 -6.04
N PHE A 46 -10.89 2.24 -5.06
CA PHE A 46 -10.26 0.95 -5.18
C PHE A 46 -11.34 -0.08 -5.53
N THR A 47 -11.17 -0.74 -6.68
CA THR A 47 -12.11 -1.70 -7.23
C THR A 47 -11.37 -2.98 -7.56
N ILE A 48 -11.94 -4.13 -7.17
CA ILE A 48 -11.38 -5.45 -7.49
C ILE A 48 -11.57 -5.70 -8.99
N ASN A 49 -10.53 -6.19 -9.67
CA ASN A 49 -10.55 -6.47 -11.12
C ASN A 49 -10.65 -7.98 -11.38
N SER A 50 -9.63 -8.73 -10.94
CA SER A 50 -9.64 -10.19 -10.83
C SER A 50 -9.59 -10.56 -9.36
N GLY A 51 -10.06 -11.75 -8.94
CA GLY A 51 -10.28 -12.09 -7.53
C GLY A 51 -9.11 -11.89 -6.54
N ASP A 52 -7.90 -11.59 -7.00
CA ASP A 52 -6.69 -11.28 -6.26
C ASP A 52 -6.01 -9.94 -6.62
N SER A 53 -6.57 -9.18 -7.56
CA SER A 53 -6.07 -7.87 -7.98
C SER A 53 -7.12 -6.77 -7.82
N PHE A 54 -6.66 -5.57 -7.50
CA PHE A 54 -7.51 -4.39 -7.38
C PHE A 54 -6.73 -3.17 -7.82
N GLN A 55 -7.44 -2.11 -8.20
CA GLN A 55 -6.82 -0.88 -8.63
C GLN A 55 -7.62 0.34 -8.17
N GLY A 56 -6.96 1.48 -8.03
CA GLY A 56 -7.59 2.74 -7.64
C GLY A 56 -6.85 3.94 -8.24
N LEU A 57 -7.46 5.12 -8.12
CA LEU A 57 -6.90 6.36 -8.65
C LEU A 57 -6.92 7.44 -7.57
N LEU A 58 -5.76 8.05 -7.32
CA LEU A 58 -5.61 9.17 -6.39
C LEU A 58 -5.41 10.47 -7.16
N HIS A 59 -6.02 11.58 -6.68
CA HIS A 59 -5.73 12.93 -7.21
C HIS A 59 -4.59 13.64 -6.45
N ASN A 60 -4.14 13.08 -5.32
CA ASN A 60 -3.01 13.60 -4.56
C ASN A 60 -2.20 12.46 -3.91
N GLY A 61 -0.95 12.73 -3.55
CA GLY A 61 -0.02 11.78 -2.93
C GLY A 61 0.11 11.92 -1.41
N ASN A 62 -0.72 12.72 -0.74
CA ASN A 62 -0.51 13.11 0.67
C ASN A 62 -0.68 11.95 1.67
N GLU A 63 -1.43 10.92 1.28
CA GLU A 63 -1.78 9.77 2.13
C GLU A 63 -1.43 8.43 1.48
N ILE A 64 -0.58 8.42 0.44
CA ILE A 64 -0.31 7.21 -0.34
C ILE A 64 0.33 6.11 0.53
N MET A 65 1.27 6.46 1.39
CA MET A 65 1.92 5.48 2.27
C MET A 65 0.98 4.94 3.34
N GLU A 66 0.06 5.76 3.86
CA GLU A 66 -1.00 5.36 4.79
C GLU A 66 -1.98 4.38 4.13
N ILE A 67 -2.41 4.66 2.90
CA ILE A 67 -3.25 3.73 2.11
C ILE A 67 -2.54 2.38 1.95
N LEU A 68 -1.26 2.41 1.55
CA LEU A 68 -0.47 1.21 1.32
C LEU A 68 -0.28 0.37 2.59
N ILE A 69 0.10 0.98 3.71
CA ILE A 69 0.32 0.26 4.97
C ILE A 69 -0.99 -0.28 5.54
N ASP A 70 -2.09 0.47 5.46
CA ASP A 70 -3.38 0.01 5.94
C ASP A 70 -3.87 -1.20 5.14
N LEU A 71 -3.75 -1.18 3.81
CA LEU A 71 -4.06 -2.33 2.96
C LEU A 71 -3.25 -3.56 3.37
N GLU A 72 -1.94 -3.41 3.61
CA GLU A 72 -1.09 -4.52 4.03
C GLU A 72 -1.41 -5.05 5.43
N LEU A 73 -1.73 -4.17 6.39
CA LEU A 73 -2.08 -4.56 7.76
C LEU A 73 -3.46 -5.23 7.83
N GLU A 74 -4.43 -4.77 7.04
CA GLU A 74 -5.76 -5.37 6.97
C GLU A 74 -5.75 -6.72 6.26
N LEU A 75 -4.89 -6.89 5.26
CA LEU A 75 -4.78 -8.12 4.46
C LEU A 75 -3.75 -9.12 5.03
N HIS A 76 -2.99 -8.77 6.06
CA HIS A 76 -2.04 -9.68 6.70
C HIS A 76 -2.72 -10.99 7.14
N PRO A 77 -2.11 -12.18 6.92
CA PRO A 77 -0.73 -12.42 6.48
C PRO A 77 -0.52 -12.47 4.95
N LEU A 78 -1.52 -12.07 4.15
CA LEU A 78 -1.36 -12.00 2.70
C LEU A 78 -0.36 -10.89 2.36
N LYS A 79 0.59 -11.21 1.48
CA LYS A 79 1.54 -10.23 0.93
C LYS A 79 0.94 -9.61 -0.32
N ILE A 80 1.19 -8.32 -0.54
CA ILE A 80 0.67 -7.56 -1.68
C ILE A 80 1.83 -6.98 -2.48
N ARG A 81 1.67 -6.87 -3.79
CA ARG A 81 2.53 -6.08 -4.69
C ARG A 81 1.76 -4.83 -5.12
N PHE A 82 2.42 -3.70 -5.18
CA PHE A 82 1.86 -2.43 -5.60
C PHE A 82 2.68 -1.83 -6.73
N GLY A 83 2.10 -1.78 -7.92
CA GLY A 83 2.58 -0.97 -9.02
C GLY A 83 1.88 0.37 -9.00
N MET A 84 2.65 1.46 -9.01
CA MET A 84 2.14 2.82 -8.99
C MET A 84 2.64 3.59 -10.21
N GLY A 85 1.82 4.47 -10.73
CA GLY A 85 2.17 5.30 -11.89
C GLY A 85 1.62 6.70 -11.74
N ILE A 86 2.47 7.69 -11.99
CA ILE A 86 2.11 9.09 -12.04
C ILE A 86 1.96 9.49 -13.50
N GLY A 87 0.83 10.09 -13.85
CA GLY A 87 0.60 10.57 -15.21
C GLY A 87 -0.81 11.03 -15.48
N SER A 88 -1.08 11.29 -16.75
CA SER A 88 -2.40 11.69 -17.24
C SER A 88 -3.41 10.53 -17.29
N ILE A 89 -4.69 10.89 -17.36
CA ILE A 89 -5.82 9.97 -17.59
C ILE A 89 -6.47 10.34 -18.92
N TYR A 90 -6.75 9.34 -19.76
CA TYR A 90 -7.24 9.55 -21.13
C TYR A 90 -8.77 9.47 -21.22
N THR A 91 -9.40 8.72 -20.32
CA THR A 91 -10.85 8.52 -20.28
C THR A 91 -11.53 9.41 -19.23
N ALA A 92 -12.87 9.36 -19.16
CA ALA A 92 -13.60 9.93 -18.04
C ALA A 92 -13.25 9.19 -16.73
N ILE A 93 -13.25 9.93 -15.61
CA ILE A 93 -13.01 9.36 -14.28
C ILE A 93 -14.36 8.93 -13.69
N TYR A 94 -14.50 7.63 -13.45
CA TYR A 94 -15.67 7.04 -12.81
C TYR A 94 -15.38 6.78 -11.34
N LYS A 95 -15.98 7.55 -10.43
CA LYS A 95 -15.71 7.45 -8.97
C LYS A 95 -15.91 6.03 -8.43
N GLU A 96 -16.96 5.34 -8.86
CA GLU A 96 -17.34 4.04 -8.30
C GLU A 96 -16.60 2.83 -8.90
N ASN A 97 -15.93 2.99 -10.05
CA ASN A 97 -15.30 1.86 -10.72
C ASN A 97 -14.04 2.27 -11.49
N SER A 98 -12.90 2.04 -10.86
CA SER A 98 -11.58 2.33 -11.44
C SER A 98 -11.21 1.41 -12.60
N ASN A 99 -11.88 0.27 -12.78
CA ASN A 99 -11.61 -0.66 -13.89
C ASN A 99 -12.02 -0.10 -15.26
N LEU A 100 -12.86 0.94 -15.28
CA LEU A 100 -13.31 1.63 -16.49
C LEU A 100 -12.40 2.79 -16.93
N ILE A 101 -11.33 3.04 -16.16
CA ILE A 101 -10.44 4.18 -16.38
C ILE A 101 -9.16 3.70 -17.05
N ASP A 102 -8.71 4.44 -18.07
CA ASP A 102 -7.45 4.19 -18.75
C ASP A 102 -6.64 5.48 -18.91
N GLY A 103 -5.32 5.32 -18.95
CA GLY A 103 -4.40 6.45 -18.92
C GLY A 103 -2.95 6.05 -18.73
N GLU A 104 -2.08 7.01 -18.98
CA GLU A 104 -0.64 6.93 -18.76
C GLU A 104 -0.31 6.42 -17.35
N ALA A 105 -0.98 6.96 -16.33
CA ALA A 105 -0.79 6.55 -14.95
C ALA A 105 -1.02 5.04 -14.75
N TYR A 106 -2.08 4.49 -15.33
CA TYR A 106 -2.41 3.05 -15.25
C TYR A 106 -1.45 2.18 -16.06
N HIS A 107 -1.03 2.63 -17.24
CA HIS A 107 -0.03 1.92 -18.04
C HIS A 107 1.30 1.79 -17.29
N ILE A 108 1.77 2.89 -16.67
CA ILE A 108 3.00 2.89 -15.86
C ILE A 108 2.83 2.00 -14.62
N ALA A 109 1.71 2.12 -13.89
CA ALA A 109 1.42 1.31 -12.72
C ALA A 109 1.45 -0.20 -13.05
N ARG A 110 0.84 -0.59 -14.18
CA ARG A 110 0.82 -1.99 -14.64
C ARG A 110 2.22 -2.50 -14.98
N ASN A 111 2.98 -1.71 -15.74
CA ASN A 111 4.37 -2.06 -16.05
C ASN A 111 5.22 -2.22 -14.78
N ASN A 112 5.06 -1.32 -13.81
CA ASN A 112 5.77 -1.40 -12.53
C ASN A 112 5.40 -2.66 -11.72
N LEU A 113 4.12 -3.03 -11.70
CA LEU A 113 3.67 -4.27 -11.06
C LEU A 113 4.30 -5.51 -11.70
N GLU A 114 4.32 -5.57 -13.02
CA GLU A 114 4.94 -6.69 -13.75
C GLU A 114 6.46 -6.74 -13.52
N GLN A 115 7.15 -5.61 -13.46
CA GLN A 115 8.57 -5.57 -13.11
C GLN A 115 8.86 -6.12 -11.71
N ILE A 116 7.97 -5.90 -10.72
CA ILE A 116 8.09 -6.54 -9.39
C ILE A 116 7.97 -8.05 -9.54
N LYS A 117 6.94 -8.55 -10.25
CA LYS A 117 6.71 -9.99 -10.47
C LYS A 117 7.87 -10.66 -11.22
N GLU A 118 8.46 -9.97 -12.19
CA GLU A 118 9.63 -10.45 -12.93
C GLU A 118 10.89 -10.50 -12.06
N SER A 119 11.15 -9.45 -11.25
CA SER A 119 12.29 -9.40 -10.33
C SER A 119 12.28 -10.61 -9.38
N GLU A 120 11.12 -10.98 -8.84
CA GLU A 120 10.99 -12.09 -7.91
C GLU A 120 11.41 -13.46 -8.48
N LYS A 121 11.36 -13.62 -9.81
CA LYS A 121 11.76 -14.85 -10.53
C LYS A 121 13.28 -14.93 -10.79
N LYS A 122 14.01 -13.82 -10.63
CA LYS A 122 15.46 -13.74 -10.90
C LYS A 122 16.28 -14.27 -9.72
N LYS A 123 17.49 -14.75 -9.99
CA LYS A 123 18.45 -15.18 -8.94
C LYS A 123 18.92 -13.99 -8.09
N GLU A 124 19.30 -12.89 -8.74
CA GLU A 124 19.72 -11.63 -8.10
C GLU A 124 18.52 -10.70 -7.93
N ARG A 125 17.46 -11.19 -7.28
CA ARG A 125 16.23 -10.42 -7.12
C ARG A 125 16.41 -9.26 -6.15
N VAL A 126 15.82 -8.10 -6.50
CA VAL A 126 15.61 -7.00 -5.55
C VAL A 126 14.33 -7.26 -4.79
N ILE A 127 14.40 -7.26 -3.45
CA ILE A 127 13.24 -7.44 -2.58
C ILE A 127 12.46 -6.13 -2.53
N THR A 128 11.30 -6.08 -3.17
CA THR A 128 10.37 -4.96 -3.02
C THR A 128 8.93 -5.44 -3.21
N ASN A 129 8.01 -4.81 -2.47
CA ASN A 129 6.57 -4.93 -2.69
C ASN A 129 6.00 -3.71 -3.44
N TYR A 130 6.80 -2.68 -3.68
CA TYR A 130 6.34 -1.43 -4.27
C TYR A 130 7.22 -1.00 -5.42
N LYS A 131 6.61 -0.34 -6.39
CA LYS A 131 7.33 0.36 -7.44
C LYS A 131 6.50 1.52 -7.98
N ILE A 132 7.11 2.70 -8.12
CA ILE A 132 6.49 3.89 -8.71
C ILE A 132 7.29 4.35 -9.92
N GLY A 133 6.59 4.96 -10.89
CA GLY A 133 7.19 5.54 -12.08
C GLY A 133 6.40 6.76 -12.56
N LYS A 134 7.06 7.58 -13.36
CA LYS A 134 6.52 8.73 -14.08
C LYS A 134 7.28 8.83 -15.41
N MET A 135 6.60 9.13 -16.51
CA MET A 135 7.26 9.25 -17.81
C MET A 135 8.32 10.35 -17.76
N ASN A 136 9.51 10.06 -18.31
CA ASN A 136 10.67 10.96 -18.37
C ASN A 136 11.23 11.46 -17.02
N ASN A 137 10.84 10.86 -15.89
CA ASN A 137 11.37 11.18 -14.57
C ASN A 137 12.04 9.94 -13.96
N ASP A 138 13.24 10.11 -13.41
CA ASP A 138 13.90 9.03 -12.66
C ASP A 138 13.41 9.02 -11.20
N LEU A 139 12.70 7.96 -10.82
CA LEU A 139 12.25 7.70 -9.45
C LEU A 139 13.03 6.56 -8.78
N SER A 140 14.25 6.27 -9.26
CA SER A 140 15.14 5.22 -8.73
C SER A 140 15.42 5.36 -7.23
N LEU A 141 15.55 6.60 -6.73
CA LEU A 141 15.75 6.87 -5.30
C LEU A 141 14.54 6.42 -4.46
N ILE A 142 13.32 6.81 -4.84
CA ILE A 142 12.09 6.37 -4.16
C ILE A 142 12.00 4.85 -4.21
N ASN A 143 12.23 4.25 -5.38
CA ASN A 143 12.13 2.80 -5.55
C ASN A 143 13.17 2.04 -4.71
N SER A 144 14.35 2.62 -4.48
CA SER A 144 15.36 2.09 -3.57
C SER A 144 14.91 2.16 -2.11
N LEU A 145 14.28 3.27 -1.70
CA LEU A 145 13.68 3.39 -0.36
C LEU A 145 12.54 2.39 -0.16
N PHE A 146 11.70 2.16 -1.17
CA PHE A 146 10.64 1.15 -1.13
C PHE A 146 11.17 -0.28 -0.95
N SER A 147 12.31 -0.60 -1.57
CA SER A 147 13.01 -1.86 -1.34
C SER A 147 13.42 -2.00 0.13
N LEU A 148 14.05 -0.97 0.71
CA LEU A 148 14.43 -0.97 2.13
C LEU A 148 13.22 -1.10 3.07
N ILE A 149 12.14 -0.36 2.80
CA ILE A 149 10.88 -0.47 3.56
C ILE A 149 10.33 -1.89 3.49
N SER A 150 10.32 -2.50 2.30
CA SER A 150 9.86 -3.88 2.12
C SER A 150 10.69 -4.84 2.97
N ILE A 151 12.02 -4.72 2.95
CA ILE A 151 12.94 -5.55 3.74
C ILE A 151 12.69 -5.42 5.25
N ILE A 152 12.45 -4.19 5.74
CA ILE A 152 12.17 -3.95 7.18
C ILE A 152 10.87 -4.65 7.58
N LYS A 153 9.80 -4.45 6.82
CA LYS A 153 8.49 -5.02 7.14
C LYS A 153 8.42 -6.53 6.97
N GLU A 154 9.20 -7.12 6.06
CA GLU A 154 9.25 -8.58 5.91
C GLU A 154 9.77 -9.28 7.17
N ARG A 155 10.43 -8.55 8.08
CA ARG A 155 10.91 -9.06 9.37
C ARG A 155 9.88 -8.90 10.50
N TRP A 156 8.75 -8.24 10.25
CA TRP A 156 7.72 -8.07 11.27
C TRP A 156 7.08 -9.41 11.63
N SER A 157 7.05 -9.72 12.92
CA SER A 157 6.28 -10.84 13.46
C SER A 157 4.78 -10.54 13.45
N GLU A 158 3.95 -11.59 13.51
CA GLU A 158 2.49 -11.44 13.61
C GLU A 158 2.09 -10.56 14.80
N ASN A 159 2.78 -10.71 15.93
CA ASN A 159 2.55 -9.88 17.11
C ASN A 159 2.90 -8.41 16.86
N GLN A 160 3.99 -8.12 16.16
CA GLN A 160 4.33 -6.73 15.79
C GLN A 160 3.29 -6.13 14.85
N VAL A 161 2.82 -6.90 13.87
CA VAL A 161 1.74 -6.46 12.96
C VAL A 161 0.47 -6.12 13.74
N GLN A 162 0.05 -6.99 14.67
CA GLN A 162 -1.12 -6.73 15.53
C GLN A 162 -0.94 -5.46 16.37
N VAL A 163 0.25 -5.27 16.97
CA VAL A 163 0.54 -4.07 17.76
C VAL A 163 0.52 -2.82 16.90
N ILE A 164 1.13 -2.84 15.71
CA ILE A 164 1.17 -1.69 14.81
C ILE A 164 -0.23 -1.34 14.32
N LYS A 165 -1.03 -2.34 13.93
CA LYS A 165 -2.42 -2.12 13.50
C LYS A 165 -3.24 -1.45 14.60
N ALA A 166 -3.27 -2.03 15.80
CA ALA A 166 -3.99 -1.46 16.93
C ALA A 166 -3.45 -0.07 17.32
N TYR A 167 -2.14 0.15 17.19
CA TYR A 167 -1.53 1.45 17.44
C TYR A 167 -2.02 2.53 16.46
N ILE A 168 -2.14 2.21 15.17
CA ILE A 168 -2.70 3.12 14.16
C ILE A 168 -4.19 3.36 14.43
N GLU A 169 -4.98 2.31 14.70
CA GLU A 169 -6.42 2.40 15.00
C GLU A 169 -6.72 3.24 16.25
N ASN A 170 -5.83 3.23 17.23
CA ASN A 170 -5.92 4.07 18.44
C ASN A 170 -5.27 5.45 18.29
N ASN A 171 -5.12 5.96 17.06
CA ASN A 171 -4.54 7.27 16.78
C ASN A 171 -3.14 7.45 17.42
N TYR A 172 -2.31 6.41 17.33
CA TYR A 172 -0.93 6.39 17.82
C TYR A 172 -0.80 6.56 19.34
N GLN A 173 -1.79 6.10 20.12
CA GLN A 173 -1.78 6.13 21.59
C GLN A 173 -1.39 4.77 22.18
N GLN A 174 -0.19 4.67 22.78
CA GLN A 174 0.32 3.41 23.32
C GLN A 174 -0.52 2.87 24.48
N GLN A 175 -1.06 3.74 25.34
CA GLN A 175 -1.88 3.32 26.49
C GLN A 175 -3.17 2.64 26.03
N LYS A 176 -3.93 3.27 25.13
CA LYS A 176 -5.13 2.66 24.53
C LYS A 176 -4.83 1.37 23.78
N THR A 177 -3.70 1.32 23.09
CA THR A 177 -3.24 0.09 22.40
C THR A 177 -2.95 -1.04 23.40
N ALA A 178 -2.33 -0.69 24.53
CA ALA A 178 -2.02 -1.63 25.60
C ALA A 178 -3.30 -2.18 26.24
N GLU A 179 -4.27 -1.31 26.52
CA GLU A 179 -5.61 -1.66 27.03
C GLU A 179 -6.36 -2.58 26.06
N GLN A 180 -6.46 -2.21 24.77
CA GLN A 180 -7.14 -3.01 23.74
C GLN A 180 -6.53 -4.41 23.62
N LEU A 181 -5.20 -4.53 23.69
CA LEU A 181 -4.49 -5.79 23.51
C LEU A 181 -4.27 -6.58 24.81
N GLY A 182 -4.70 -6.06 25.96
CA GLY A 182 -4.45 -6.68 27.26
C GLY A 182 -2.96 -6.84 27.58
N LYS A 183 -2.13 -5.88 27.18
CA LYS A 183 -0.66 -5.90 27.34
C LYS A 183 -0.18 -4.71 28.19
N ALA A 184 1.02 -4.79 28.73
CA ALA A 184 1.66 -3.64 29.35
C ALA A 184 2.10 -2.61 28.29
N GLN A 185 2.01 -1.31 28.59
CA GLN A 185 2.46 -0.25 27.68
C GLN A 185 3.94 -0.42 27.28
N SER A 186 4.78 -0.89 28.20
CA SER A 186 6.20 -1.17 27.92
C SER A 186 6.39 -2.26 26.85
N THR A 187 5.48 -3.26 26.79
CA THR A 187 5.45 -4.27 25.74
C THR A 187 5.10 -3.65 24.38
N ILE A 188 4.12 -2.73 24.35
CA ILE A 188 3.76 -1.99 23.13
C ILE A 188 4.95 -1.17 22.63
N SER A 189 5.59 -0.41 23.52
CA SER A 189 6.76 0.41 23.19
C SER A 189 7.90 -0.42 22.59
N ARG A 190 8.27 -1.53 23.24
CA ARG A 190 9.32 -2.44 22.73
C ARG A 190 8.96 -3.05 21.38
N SER A 191 7.68 -3.38 21.17
CA SER A 191 7.22 -3.92 19.88
C SER A 191 7.36 -2.89 18.75
N LEU A 192 6.98 -1.63 18.99
CA LEU A 192 7.08 -0.54 18.01
C LEU A 192 8.53 -0.14 17.72
N GLU A 193 9.38 -0.17 18.75
CA GLU A 193 10.82 0.11 18.62
C GLU A 193 11.53 -1.00 17.83
N SER A 194 11.34 -2.26 18.21
CA SER A 194 11.96 -3.40 17.53
C SER A 194 11.48 -3.57 16.09
N SER A 195 10.26 -3.12 15.76
CA SER A 195 9.72 -3.11 14.40
C SER A 195 10.19 -1.90 13.57
N GLN A 196 10.93 -0.96 14.17
CA GLN A 196 11.37 0.29 13.54
C GLN A 196 10.20 1.17 13.04
N PHE A 197 9.01 1.03 13.65
CA PHE A 197 7.79 1.65 13.13
C PHE A 197 7.86 3.19 13.15
N TYR A 198 8.49 3.80 14.17
CA TYR A 198 8.63 5.25 14.25
C TYR A 198 9.46 5.81 13.08
N SER A 199 10.58 5.16 12.76
CA SER A 199 11.43 5.52 11.63
C SER A 199 10.68 5.38 10.31
N LEU A 200 9.92 4.29 10.15
CA LEU A 200 9.07 4.09 8.96
C LEU A 200 7.98 5.16 8.84
N LYS A 201 7.28 5.47 9.93
CA LYS A 201 6.24 6.52 9.93
C LYS A 201 6.81 7.87 9.51
N ASN A 202 8.00 8.23 9.99
CA ASN A 202 8.66 9.45 9.54
C ASN A 202 9.01 9.40 8.05
N SER A 203 9.57 8.28 7.58
CA SER A 203 9.86 8.09 6.15
C SER A 203 8.60 8.16 5.28
N PHE A 204 7.45 7.66 5.76
CA PHE A 204 6.18 7.71 5.03
C PHE A 204 5.75 9.14 4.76
N LYS A 205 5.85 10.02 5.76
CA LYS A 205 5.56 11.46 5.59
C LYS A 205 6.41 12.09 4.48
N VAL A 206 7.73 11.85 4.50
CA VAL A 206 8.66 12.40 3.50
C VAL A 206 8.36 11.84 2.10
N LEU A 207 8.02 10.55 2.02
CA LEU A 207 7.64 9.91 0.77
C LEU A 207 6.36 10.49 0.19
N ASN A 208 5.33 10.72 1.00
CA ASN A 208 4.09 11.35 0.56
C ASN A 208 4.34 12.75 -0.02
N GLU A 209 5.10 13.58 0.69
CA GLU A 209 5.47 14.94 0.23
C GLU A 209 6.22 14.90 -1.10
N TYR A 210 7.18 13.99 -1.24
CA TYR A 210 7.97 13.85 -2.46
C TYR A 210 7.14 13.30 -3.63
N ILE A 211 6.29 12.30 -3.40
CA ILE A 211 5.39 11.75 -4.42
C ILE A 211 4.39 12.81 -4.88
N GLU A 212 3.84 13.62 -3.96
CA GLU A 212 2.95 14.73 -4.32
C GLU A 212 3.68 15.80 -5.13
N LYS A 213 4.95 16.09 -4.82
CA LYS A 213 5.78 16.99 -5.63
C LYS A 213 6.01 16.44 -7.04
N GLU A 214 6.31 15.15 -7.17
CA GLU A 214 6.48 14.49 -8.47
C GLU A 214 5.16 14.37 -9.23
N ARG A 215 4.01 14.36 -8.56
CA ARG A 215 2.70 14.38 -9.20
C ARG A 215 2.43 15.73 -9.86
N LYS A 216 2.69 16.83 -9.16
CA LYS A 216 2.49 18.20 -9.69
C LYS A 216 3.31 18.45 -10.96
#